data_AF-A0A7S3IXN6-F1
#
_entry.id   AF-A0A7S3IXN6-F1
#
_cell.length_a   1.000
_cell.length_b   1.000
_cell.length_c   1.000
_cell.angle_alpha   90.00
_cell.angle_beta   90.00
_cell.angle_gamma   90.00
#
_symmetry.space_group_name_H-M   'P 1'
#
loop_
_entity.id
_entity.type
_entity.pdbx_description
1 polymer ?
#
loop_
_entity_poly.entity_id
_entity_poly.type
_entity_poly.pdbx_seq_one_letter_code
_entity_poly.pdbx_strand_id
1 'polypeptide(L)'
;MRTGEKGMKYIEDMMVRFKERHHTHIQLYGSDNYKRLTGLHETSSMETFSWAVGNRACSFRIPTQVASDGGKGYIEDRRPASNIDPYVVSSIIFDTGVVEESKAGPLVEHYKTWAEWYKNAPIETV
;
A
#
# COMPACT_ATOMS: atom_id res chain seq x y z
N MET A 1 6.35 -4.32 16.23
CA MET A 1 6.82 -5.19 15.12
C MET A 1 6.22 -6.58 15.30
N ARG A 2 6.00 -7.33 14.21
CA ARG A 2 5.46 -8.70 14.25
C ARG A 2 6.41 -9.61 15.02
N THR A 3 5.88 -10.50 15.85
CA THR A 3 6.68 -11.40 16.71
C THR A 3 7.28 -12.58 15.93
N GLY A 4 6.69 -12.95 14.79
CA GLY A 4 7.14 -14.07 13.95
C GLY A 4 6.45 -15.41 14.26
N GLU A 5 5.56 -15.47 15.26
CA GLU A 5 4.89 -16.71 15.70
C GLU A 5 4.15 -17.46 14.58
N LYS A 6 3.59 -16.72 13.62
CA LYS A 6 2.86 -17.28 12.46
C LYS A 6 3.74 -17.48 11.22
N GLY A 7 5.05 -17.28 11.35
CA GLY A 7 6.03 -17.49 10.31
C GLY A 7 5.92 -16.55 9.09
N MET A 8 6.69 -16.88 8.06
CA MET A 8 6.62 -16.23 6.75
C MET A 8 5.27 -16.43 6.06
N LYS A 9 4.59 -17.56 6.32
CA LYS A 9 3.27 -17.86 5.76
C LYS A 9 2.25 -16.76 6.07
N TYR A 10 2.28 -16.19 7.27
CA TYR A 10 1.41 -15.06 7.60
C TYR A 10 1.68 -13.82 6.73
N ILE A 11 2.93 -13.58 6.36
CA ILE A 11 3.30 -12.50 5.44
C ILE A 11 2.79 -12.83 4.03
N GLU A 12 2.99 -14.06 3.56
CA GLU A 12 2.52 -14.52 2.24
C GLU A 12 1.00 -14.42 2.10
N ASP A 13 0.24 -14.90 3.09
CA ASP A 13 -1.22 -14.81 3.12
C ASP A 13 -1.69 -13.34 3.13
N MET A 14 -0.97 -12.47 3.83
CA MET A 14 -1.23 -11.04 3.80
C MET A 14 -0.96 -10.42 2.43
N MET A 15 0.07 -10.86 1.69
CA MET A 15 0.35 -10.37 0.35
C MET A 15 -0.76 -10.75 -0.64
N VAL A 16 -1.39 -11.92 -0.48
CA VAL A 16 -2.58 -12.30 -1.27
C VAL A 16 -3.71 -11.29 -1.06
N ARG A 17 -4.02 -10.93 0.19
CA ARG A 17 -5.03 -9.91 0.53
C ARG A 17 -4.73 -8.55 -0.11
N PHE A 18 -3.46 -8.11 -0.07
CA PHE A 18 -3.04 -6.86 -0.72
C PHE A 18 -3.10 -6.92 -2.25
N LYS A 19 -2.81 -8.07 -2.84
CA LYS A 19 -2.90 -8.30 -4.28
C LYS A 19 -4.34 -8.11 -4.78
N GLU A 20 -5.31 -8.71 -4.09
CA GLU A 20 -6.73 -8.62 -4.43
C GLU A 20 -7.26 -7.19 -4.41
N ARG A 21 -6.67 -6.34 -3.56
CA ARG A 21 -7.08 -4.93 -3.40
C ARG A 21 -6.09 -3.96 -4.01
N HIS A 22 -5.19 -4.42 -4.88
CA HIS A 22 -4.09 -3.60 -5.40
C HIS A 22 -4.57 -2.26 -5.97
N HIS A 23 -5.55 -2.29 -6.88
CA HIS A 23 -6.09 -1.09 -7.51
C HIS A 23 -6.80 -0.17 -6.52
N THR A 24 -7.56 -0.71 -5.56
CA THR A 24 -8.19 0.10 -4.50
C THR A 24 -7.15 0.87 -3.70
N HIS A 25 -6.03 0.24 -3.34
CA HIS A 25 -4.93 0.95 -2.66
C HIS A 25 -4.32 2.02 -3.56
N ILE A 26 -4.00 1.68 -4.81
CA ILE A 26 -3.37 2.61 -5.76
C ILE A 26 -4.18 3.89 -5.95
N GLN A 27 -5.52 3.80 -5.99
CA GLN A 27 -6.43 4.96 -6.07
C GLN A 27 -6.29 5.93 -4.89
N LEU A 28 -5.86 5.44 -3.73
CA LEU A 28 -5.68 6.24 -2.51
C LEU A 28 -4.22 6.69 -2.30
N TYR A 29 -3.29 6.19 -3.11
CA TYR A 29 -1.84 6.31 -2.87
C TYR A 29 -1.22 7.55 -3.53
N GLY A 30 -1.95 8.66 -3.50
CA GLY A 30 -1.51 9.96 -3.99
C GLY A 30 -1.77 10.17 -5.48
N SER A 31 -1.90 11.45 -5.87
CA SER A 31 -2.12 11.82 -7.27
C SER A 31 -0.83 11.67 -8.10
N ASP A 32 -1.00 11.52 -9.42
CA ASP A 32 0.09 11.41 -10.40
C ASP A 32 1.10 10.26 -10.16
N ASN A 33 0.74 9.29 -9.33
CA ASN A 33 1.64 8.20 -8.96
C ASN A 33 2.05 7.32 -10.17
N TYR A 34 1.26 7.32 -11.25
CA TYR A 34 1.59 6.67 -12.53
C TYR A 34 2.88 7.20 -13.16
N LYS A 35 3.26 8.46 -12.88
CA LYS A 35 4.53 9.06 -13.34
C LYS A 35 5.73 8.45 -12.61
N ARG A 36 5.52 7.92 -11.40
CA ARG A 36 6.57 7.33 -10.55
C ARG A 36 6.60 5.80 -10.66
N LEU A 37 5.46 5.13 -10.55
CA LEU A 37 5.33 3.66 -10.54
C LEU A 37 5.37 3.07 -11.96
N THR A 38 6.53 3.21 -12.60
CA THR A 38 6.75 2.82 -14.00
C THR A 38 7.36 1.43 -14.16
N GLY A 39 7.80 0.80 -13.07
CA GLY A 39 8.62 -0.41 -13.12
C GLY A 39 10.11 -0.14 -13.38
N LEU A 40 10.47 1.13 -13.64
CA LEU A 40 11.85 1.58 -13.80
C LEU A 40 12.34 2.27 -12.50
N HIS A 41 13.64 2.48 -12.38
CA HIS A 41 14.25 3.27 -11.29
C HIS A 41 13.88 2.79 -9.86
N GLU A 42 13.99 1.48 -9.60
CA GLU A 42 13.66 0.88 -8.29
C GLU A 42 12.21 1.09 -7.82
N THR A 43 11.28 1.25 -8.76
CA THR A 43 9.83 1.29 -8.50
C THR A 43 9.13 0.08 -9.11
N SER A 44 7.96 -0.29 -8.57
CA SER A 44 7.11 -1.30 -9.20
C SER A 44 6.21 -0.68 -10.26
N SER A 45 5.61 -1.52 -11.11
CA SER A 45 4.48 -1.12 -11.96
C SER A 45 3.28 -0.70 -11.10
N MET A 46 2.49 0.25 -11.60
CA MET A 46 1.20 0.65 -11.04
C MET A 46 0.08 -0.38 -11.29
N GLU A 47 0.23 -1.21 -12.32
CA GLU A 47 -0.79 -2.19 -12.75
C GLU A 47 -0.55 -3.57 -12.13
N THR A 48 0.72 -3.93 -11.95
CA THR A 48 1.12 -5.28 -11.54
C THR A 48 1.58 -5.29 -10.09
N PHE A 49 0.84 -6.01 -9.24
CA PHE A 49 1.24 -6.27 -7.86
C PHE A 49 2.36 -7.30 -7.78
N SER A 50 3.39 -7.01 -6.97
CA SER A 50 4.52 -7.93 -6.73
C SER A 50 5.09 -7.78 -5.32
N TRP A 51 5.66 -8.85 -4.77
CA TRP A 51 6.42 -8.81 -3.53
C TRP A 51 7.60 -9.77 -3.57
N ALA A 52 8.67 -9.44 -2.86
CA ALA A 52 9.83 -10.32 -2.74
C ALA A 52 10.70 -9.96 -1.52
N VAL A 53 11.52 -10.91 -1.10
CA VAL A 53 12.54 -10.71 -0.07
C VAL A 53 13.69 -9.89 -0.64
N GLY A 54 14.05 -8.78 0.02
CA GLY A 54 15.18 -7.93 -0.32
C GLY A 54 15.04 -7.08 -1.59
N ASN A 55 14.08 -7.37 -2.47
CA ASN A 55 13.89 -6.67 -3.73
C ASN A 55 13.29 -5.28 -3.50
N ARG A 56 13.92 -4.23 -4.05
CA ARG A 56 13.40 -2.87 -3.99
C ARG A 56 12.39 -2.60 -5.11
N ALA A 57 12.54 -3.18 -6.29
CA ALA A 57 11.67 -2.87 -7.43
C ALA A 57 10.26 -3.52 -7.39
N CYS A 58 9.88 -4.19 -6.29
CA CYS A 58 8.55 -4.77 -6.13
C CYS A 58 7.61 -3.86 -5.33
N SER A 59 6.30 -4.15 -5.40
CA SER A 59 5.28 -3.36 -4.71
C SER A 59 5.44 -3.40 -3.18
N PHE A 60 5.66 -4.61 -2.64
CA PHE A 60 6.00 -4.83 -1.24
C PHE A 60 7.37 -5.46 -1.09
N ARG A 61 8.23 -4.85 -0.29
CA ARG A 61 9.51 -5.45 0.09
C ARG A 61 9.40 -6.11 1.45
N ILE A 62 9.88 -7.35 1.53
CA ILE A 62 10.12 -8.04 2.79
C ILE A 62 11.62 -7.88 3.09
N PRO A 63 12.03 -7.19 4.17
CA PRO A 63 13.44 -7.07 4.51
C PRO A 63 14.10 -8.44 4.67
N THR A 64 15.36 -8.59 4.24
CA THR A 64 16.10 -9.86 4.35
C THR A 64 16.18 -10.36 5.79
N GLN A 65 16.33 -9.46 6.76
CA GLN A 65 16.32 -9.79 8.18
C GLN A 65 14.99 -10.42 8.62
N VAL A 66 13.86 -9.95 8.07
CA VAL A 66 12.53 -10.50 8.40
C VAL A 66 12.40 -11.93 7.90
N ALA A 67 12.91 -12.21 6.70
CA ALA A 67 12.98 -13.57 6.18
C ALA A 67 13.92 -14.46 7.01
N SER A 68 15.09 -13.93 7.39
CA SER A 68 16.05 -14.63 8.25
C SER A 68 15.50 -14.95 9.64
N ASP A 69 14.72 -14.03 10.23
CA ASP A 69 14.12 -14.18 11.56
C ASP A 69 12.76 -14.88 11.51
N GLY A 70 12.47 -15.65 10.46
CA GLY A 70 11.26 -16.46 10.35
C GLY A 70 9.96 -15.65 10.33
N GLY A 71 9.97 -14.44 9.76
CA GLY A 71 8.80 -13.57 9.66
C GLY A 71 8.63 -12.56 10.80
N LYS A 72 9.57 -12.50 11.76
CA LYS A 72 9.62 -11.46 12.79
C LYS A 72 10.06 -10.13 12.18
N GLY A 73 9.35 -9.04 12.51
CA GLY A 73 9.69 -7.67 12.06
C GLY A 73 8.56 -6.94 11.33
N TYR A 74 8.81 -6.47 10.10
CA TYR A 74 7.90 -5.62 9.34
C TYR A 74 7.88 -5.93 7.83
N ILE A 75 6.94 -5.32 7.11
CA ILE A 75 6.90 -5.31 5.64
C ILE A 75 6.84 -3.86 5.16
N GLU A 76 7.33 -3.60 3.96
CA GLU A 76 7.46 -2.27 3.39
C GLU A 76 6.56 -2.15 2.15
N ASP A 77 5.46 -1.41 2.23
CA ASP A 77 4.66 -1.03 1.05
C ASP A 77 5.36 0.14 0.35
N ARG A 78 5.87 -0.08 -0.86
CA ARG A 78 6.66 0.93 -1.63
C ARG A 78 5.81 1.68 -2.65
N ARG A 79 4.51 1.38 -2.71
CA ARG A 79 3.56 1.98 -3.65
C ARG A 79 3.03 3.36 -3.25
N PRO A 80 2.95 3.78 -1.98
CA PRO A 80 2.54 5.15 -1.63
C PRO A 80 3.44 6.21 -2.31
N ALA A 81 2.83 7.23 -2.92
CA ALA A 81 3.55 8.41 -3.40
C ALA A 81 3.98 9.32 -2.24
N SER A 82 4.79 10.35 -2.53
CA SER A 82 5.22 11.33 -1.53
C SER A 82 4.11 12.27 -1.04
N ASN A 83 3.03 12.42 -1.81
CA ASN A 83 1.89 13.32 -1.56
C ASN A 83 0.65 12.59 -1.02
N ILE A 84 0.81 11.41 -0.44
CA ILE A 84 -0.32 10.68 0.15
C ILE A 84 -0.97 11.43 1.32
N ASP A 85 -2.24 11.16 1.55
CA ASP A 85 -2.84 11.38 2.87
C ASP A 85 -2.44 10.20 3.80
N PRO A 86 -1.63 10.45 4.84
CA PRO A 86 -1.17 9.39 5.73
C PRO A 86 -2.30 8.73 6.52
N TYR A 87 -3.40 9.43 6.80
CA TYR A 87 -4.54 8.86 7.52
C TYR A 87 -5.30 7.86 6.64
N VAL A 88 -5.55 8.21 5.38
CA VAL A 88 -6.21 7.33 4.42
C VAL A 88 -5.35 6.10 4.16
N VAL A 89 -4.06 6.30 3.88
CA VAL A 89 -3.13 5.20 3.55
C VAL A 89 -2.92 4.27 4.74
N SER A 90 -2.69 4.79 5.95
CA SER A 90 -2.52 3.93 7.14
C SER A 90 -3.79 3.14 7.45
N SER A 91 -4.96 3.76 7.31
CA SER A 91 -6.25 3.11 7.55
C SER A 91 -6.52 1.97 6.56
N ILE A 92 -6.33 2.19 5.26
CA ILE A 92 -6.55 1.12 4.25
C ILE A 92 -5.51 -0.01 4.37
N ILE A 93 -4.26 0.29 4.75
CA ILE A 93 -3.24 -0.73 5.03
C ILE A 93 -3.66 -1.58 6.22
N PHE A 94 -4.14 -0.97 7.29
CA PHE A 94 -4.60 -1.69 8.47
C PHE A 94 -5.83 -2.55 8.17
N ASP A 95 -6.82 -1.99 7.47
CA ASP A 95 -8.02 -2.70 7.04
C ASP A 95 -7.67 -3.94 6.21
N THR A 96 -6.87 -3.78 5.16
CA THR A 96 -6.48 -4.90 4.28
C THR A 96 -5.56 -5.89 4.96
N GLY A 97 -4.65 -5.47 5.83
CA GLY A 97 -3.61 -6.33 6.40
C GLY A 97 -3.97 -6.99 7.73
N VAL A 98 -4.96 -6.47 8.47
CA VAL A 98 -5.23 -6.87 9.86
C VAL A 98 -6.70 -7.23 10.10
N VAL A 99 -7.63 -6.48 9.53
CA VAL A 99 -9.07 -6.66 9.82
C VAL A 99 -9.64 -7.81 8.98
N GLU A 100 -10.30 -8.79 9.60
CA GLU A 100 -10.85 -9.95 8.87
C GLU A 100 -12.02 -9.56 7.95
N GLU A 101 -12.89 -8.66 8.42
CA GLU A 101 -14.01 -8.13 7.65
C GLU A 101 -13.79 -6.65 7.34
N SER A 102 -13.47 -6.34 6.08
CA SER A 102 -13.15 -4.98 5.62
C SER A 102 -14.23 -3.96 6.01
N LYS A 103 -13.81 -2.87 6.65
CA LYS A 103 -14.61 -1.69 6.98
C LYS A 103 -14.19 -0.45 6.17
N ALA A 104 -13.31 -0.61 5.18
CA ALA A 104 -12.80 0.50 4.38
C ALA A 104 -13.80 1.14 3.41
N GLY A 105 -14.98 0.55 3.18
CA GLY A 105 -15.96 1.06 2.19
C GLY A 105 -16.27 2.55 2.34
N PRO A 106 -16.74 3.01 3.53
CA PRO A 106 -17.00 4.42 3.78
C PRO A 106 -15.77 5.33 3.60
N LEU A 107 -14.58 4.87 4.00
CA LEU A 107 -13.34 5.62 3.83
C LEU A 107 -13.00 5.83 2.35
N VAL A 108 -13.07 4.76 1.56
CA VAL A 108 -12.75 4.77 0.12
C VAL A 108 -13.72 5.71 -0.61
N GLU A 109 -15.02 5.60 -0.33
CA GLU A 109 -16.02 6.45 -0.97
C GLU A 109 -15.87 7.91 -0.58
N HIS A 110 -15.66 8.20 0.71
CA HIS A 110 -15.39 9.56 1.17
C HIS A 110 -14.15 10.17 0.47
N TYR A 111 -13.05 9.41 0.37
CA TYR A 111 -11.85 9.88 -0.31
C TYR A 111 -12.09 10.14 -1.80
N LYS A 112 -12.81 9.28 -2.50
CA LYS A 112 -13.16 9.50 -3.91
C LYS A 112 -14.00 10.77 -4.10
N THR A 113 -15.01 10.98 -3.25
CA THR A 113 -15.82 12.20 -3.28
C THR A 113 -14.97 13.44 -3.05
N TRP A 114 -14.07 13.40 -2.05
CA TRP A 114 -13.15 14.48 -1.78
C TRP A 114 -12.17 14.73 -2.94
N ALA A 115 -11.60 13.68 -3.53
CA ALA A 115 -10.64 13.80 -4.62
C ALA A 115 -11.26 14.39 -5.89
N GLU A 116 -12.54 14.10 -6.16
CA GLU A 116 -13.27 14.72 -7.27
C GLU A 116 -13.57 16.20 -7.00
N TRP A 117 -14.00 16.52 -5.77
CA TRP A 117 -14.21 17.90 -5.35
C TRP A 117 -12.91 18.73 -5.43
N TYR A 118 -11.78 18.16 -4.97
CA TYR A 118 -10.49 18.83 -4.91
C TYR A 118 -10.01 19.37 -6.27
N LYS A 119 -10.34 18.68 -7.37
CA LYS A 119 -9.99 19.11 -8.74
C LYS A 119 -10.58 20.47 -9.10
N ASN A 120 -11.72 20.83 -8.51
CA ASN A 120 -12.45 22.06 -8.77
C ASN A 120 -12.62 22.90 -7.50
N ALA A 121 -11.89 22.58 -6.44
CA ALA A 121 -12.03 23.25 -5.17
C ALA A 121 -11.64 24.73 -5.34
N PRO A 122 -12.45 25.68 -4.83
CA PRO A 122 -12.14 27.11 -4.87
C PRO A 122 -11.07 27.42 -3.81
N ILE A 123 -9.89 26.85 -3.98
CA ILE A 123 -8.73 27.08 -3.13
C ILE A 123 -8.12 28.40 -3.61
N GLU A 124 -7.88 29.32 -2.69
CA GLU A 124 -7.14 30.54 -3.00
C GLU A 124 -5.79 30.16 -3.61
N THR A 125 -5.58 30.56 -4.86
CA THR A 125 -4.26 30.53 -5.47
C THR A 125 -3.47 31.68 -4.90
N VAL A 126 -2.60 31.39 -3.94
CA VAL A 126 -1.55 32.30 -3.47
C VAL A 126 -0.54 32.60 -4.58
#